data_AF-A0A084SEZ9-F1
#
_entry.id   AF-A0A084SEZ9-F1
#
_cell.length_a   1.000
_cell.length_b   1.000
_cell.length_c   1.000
_cell.angle_alpha   90.00
_cell.angle_beta   90.00
_cell.angle_gamma   90.00
#
_symmetry.space_group_name_H-M   'P 1'
#
loop_
_entity.id
_entity.type
_entity.pdbx_description
1 polymer ?
#
loop_
_entity_poly.entity_id
_entity_poly.type
_entity_poly.pdbx_seq_one_letter_code
_entity_poly.pdbx_strand_id
1 'polypeptide(L)'
;MHPLAVEQELRNTGSTPWRLAGAVLVGPQGVEWKVLGVWQREPIAPGEKRFIWVELEMEAAAARGTFTLKPWGQEASGGGQFFDGVSFP
;
A
#
# COMPACT_ATOMS: atom_id res chain seq x y z
N MET A 1 13.89 -13.00 -8.16
CA MET A 1 13.11 -11.93 -7.53
C MET A 1 13.15 -10.71 -8.44
N HIS A 2 12.01 -10.07 -8.67
CA HIS A 2 11.89 -8.84 -9.45
C HIS A 2 11.33 -7.72 -8.57
N PRO A 3 11.88 -6.50 -8.65
CA PRO A 3 11.31 -5.37 -7.95
C PRO A 3 9.98 -4.97 -8.61
N LEU A 4 8.98 -4.74 -7.76
CA LEU A 4 7.68 -4.21 -8.14
C LEU A 4 7.38 -3.00 -7.28
N ALA A 5 6.74 -2.01 -7.87
CA ALA A 5 6.20 -0.85 -7.16
C ALA A 5 4.71 -0.76 -7.41
N VAL A 6 3.93 -0.56 -6.34
CA VAL A 6 2.50 -0.25 -6.41
C VAL A 6 2.33 1.23 -6.11
N GLU A 7 1.75 1.96 -7.06
CA GLU A 7 1.31 3.33 -6.87
C GLU A 7 -0.19 3.34 -6.54
N GLN A 8 -0.58 4.05 -5.49
CA GLN A 8 -1.98 4.17 -5.09
C GLN A 8 -2.29 5.61 -4.69
N GLU A 9 -3.32 6.21 -5.30
CA GLU A 9 -3.89 7.48 -4.82
C GLU A 9 -4.75 7.20 -3.58
N LEU A 10 -4.48 7.93 -2.50
CA LEU A 10 -5.24 7.89 -1.26
C LEU A 10 -5.87 9.24 -0.98
N ARG A 11 -7.09 9.24 -0.42
CA ARG A 11 -7.71 10.41 0.20
C ARG A 11 -7.66 10.29 1.71
N ASN A 12 -7.16 11.31 2.39
CA ASN A 12 -7.25 11.35 3.85
C ASN A 12 -8.64 11.82 4.28
N THR A 13 -9.44 10.92 4.84
CA THR A 13 -10.77 11.20 5.40
C THR A 13 -10.75 11.46 6.91
N GLY A 14 -9.58 11.43 7.55
CA GLY A 14 -9.38 11.73 8.96
C GLY A 14 -9.22 13.23 9.25
N SER A 15 -8.95 13.54 10.52
CA SER A 15 -8.81 14.91 11.03
C SER A 15 -7.36 15.38 11.23
N THR A 16 -6.37 14.49 11.07
CA THR A 16 -4.95 14.80 11.21
C THR A 16 -4.18 14.43 9.93
N PRO A 17 -3.01 15.05 9.67
CA PRO A 17 -2.17 14.66 8.54
C PRO A 17 -1.78 13.17 8.62
N TRP A 18 -1.99 12.43 7.54
CA TRP A 18 -1.75 10.99 7.49
C TRP A 18 -0.39 10.68 6.83
N ARG A 19 0.43 9.88 7.52
CA ARG A 19 1.72 9.41 7.02
C ARG A 19 1.76 7.89 6.96
N LEU A 20 2.11 7.36 5.79
CA LEU A 20 2.31 5.94 5.56
C LEU A 20 3.45 5.43 6.44
N ALA A 21 3.17 4.39 7.23
CA ALA A 21 4.14 3.74 8.10
C ALA A 21 4.56 2.36 7.58
N GLY A 22 3.67 1.70 6.83
CA GLY A 22 3.94 0.39 6.26
C GLY A 22 2.77 -0.11 5.44
N ALA A 23 3.00 -1.22 4.74
CA ALA A 23 1.96 -1.91 4.01
C ALA A 23 2.27 -3.41 3.95
N VAL A 24 1.24 -4.20 3.65
CA VAL A 24 1.38 -5.58 3.21
C VAL A 24 0.59 -5.76 1.92
N LEU A 25 1.13 -6.56 1.00
CA LEU A 25 0.40 -6.99 -0.17
C LEU A 25 -0.13 -8.40 0.09
N VAL A 26 -1.43 -8.60 -0.07
CA VAL A 26 -2.09 -9.88 0.17
C VAL A 26 -2.56 -10.44 -1.16
N GLY A 27 -2.03 -11.59 -1.54
CA GLY A 27 -2.40 -12.26 -2.78
C GLY A 27 -3.45 -13.34 -2.57
N PRO A 28 -3.66 -14.17 -3.61
CA PRO A 28 -4.59 -15.29 -3.55
C PRO A 28 -4.33 -16.20 -2.35
N GLN A 29 -5.40 -16.71 -1.75
CA GLN A 29 -5.34 -17.60 -0.57
C GLN A 29 -4.78 -16.94 0.71
N GLY A 30 -4.64 -15.61 0.74
CA GLY A 30 -4.23 -14.88 1.94
C GLY A 30 -2.72 -14.86 2.17
N VAL A 31 -1.91 -15.22 1.18
CA VAL A 31 -0.45 -15.11 1.27
C VAL A 31 -0.06 -13.64 1.37
N GLU A 32 0.79 -13.32 2.35
CA GLU A 32 1.23 -11.96 2.64
C GLU A 32 2.68 -11.74 2.19
N TRP A 33 2.89 -10.71 1.37
CA TRP A 33 4.21 -10.20 1.02
C TRP A 33 4.49 -8.93 1.80
N LYS A 34 5.52 -8.99 2.64
CA LYS A 34 6.06 -7.80 3.29
C LYS A 34 6.72 -6.91 2.23
N VAL A 35 6.46 -5.61 2.36
CA VAL A 35 7.01 -4.60 1.48
C VAL A 35 8.44 -4.29 1.90
N LEU A 36 9.32 -4.06 0.94
CA LEU A 36 10.72 -3.68 1.17
C LEU A 36 10.83 -2.22 1.62
N GLY A 37 9.95 -1.38 1.10
CA GLY A 37 9.96 0.05 1.35
C GLY A 37 8.59 0.67 1.10
N VAL A 38 8.39 1.81 1.74
CA VAL A 38 7.25 2.69 1.48
C VAL A 38 7.78 4.08 1.20
N TRP A 39 7.19 4.75 0.21
CA TRP A 39 7.54 6.12 -0.12
C TRP A 39 6.29 6.99 -0.21
N GLN A 40 6.42 8.18 0.38
CA GLN A 40 5.42 9.23 0.38
C GLN A 40 6.14 10.57 0.49
N ARG A 41 5.87 11.49 -0.45
CA ARG A 41 6.54 12.79 -0.50
C ARG A 41 6.34 13.62 0.78
N GLU A 42 5.11 13.65 1.29
CA GLU A 42 4.69 14.41 2.46
C GLU A 42 3.40 13.81 3.05
N PRO A 43 3.11 13.99 4.36
CA PRO A 43 1.85 13.57 4.96
C PRO A 43 0.62 14.15 4.25
N ILE A 44 -0.42 13.34 4.02
CA ILE A 44 -1.66 13.77 3.34
C ILE A 44 -2.48 14.57 4.35
N ALA A 45 -2.71 15.85 4.11
CA ALA A 45 -3.54 16.68 4.97
C ALA A 45 -5.02 16.20 4.95
N PRO A 46 -5.82 16.49 5.99
CA PRO A 46 -7.25 16.19 6.00
C PRO A 46 -7.99 16.67 4.75
N GLY A 47 -8.80 15.81 4.13
CA GLY A 47 -9.58 16.11 2.93
C GLY A 47 -8.82 16.00 1.60
N GLU A 48 -7.49 16.05 1.64
CA GLU A 48 -6.61 16.01 0.47
C GLU A 48 -6.40 14.60 -0.08
N LYS A 49 -5.92 14.56 -1.33
CA LYS A 49 -5.48 13.33 -1.99
C LYS A 49 -3.99 13.36 -2.29
N ARG A 50 -3.33 12.21 -2.23
CA ARG A 50 -1.94 12.05 -2.68
C ARG A 50 -1.64 10.61 -3.04
N PHE A 51 -0.69 10.42 -3.94
CA PHE A 51 -0.10 9.12 -4.22
C PHE A 51 0.81 8.65 -3.08
N ILE A 52 0.78 7.34 -2.86
CA ILE A 52 1.78 6.60 -2.11
C ILE A 52 2.39 5.53 -3.00
N TRP A 53 3.60 5.12 -2.64
CA TRP A 53 4.31 4.04 -3.32
C TRP A 53 4.75 3.00 -2.31
N VAL A 54 4.62 1.75 -2.74
CA VAL A 54 5.00 0.58 -1.95
C VAL A 54 5.87 -0.30 -2.83
N GLU A 55 7.08 -0.59 -2.35
CA GLU A 55 8.07 -1.39 -3.07
C GLU A 55 8.13 -2.78 -2.47
N LEU A 56 8.20 -3.80 -3.31
CA LEU A 56 8.33 -5.19 -2.89
C LEU A 56 9.13 -6.00 -3.93
N GLU A 57 9.62 -7.15 -3.51
CA GLU A 57 10.21 -8.13 -4.42
C GLU A 57 9.36 -9.40 -4.45
N MET A 58 9.08 -9.86 -5.67
CA MET A 58 8.37 -11.12 -5.90
C MET A 58 9.01 -11.92 -7.03
N GLU A 59 8.84 -13.23 -7.01
CA GLU A 59 9.09 -14.04 -8.19
C GLU A 59 8.05 -13.73 -9.28
N ALA A 60 8.45 -13.74 -10.55
CA ALA A 60 7.55 -13.42 -11.66
C ALA A 60 6.31 -14.33 -11.71
N ALA A 61 6.46 -15.59 -11.31
CA ALA A 61 5.34 -16.52 -11.22
C ALA A 61 4.35 -16.15 -10.09
N ALA A 62 4.86 -15.62 -8.98
CA ALA A 62 4.06 -15.19 -7.83
C ALA A 62 3.36 -13.84 -8.05
N ALA A 63 3.89 -12.99 -8.94
CA ALA A 63 3.31 -11.68 -9.26
C ALA A 63 2.03 -11.75 -10.13
N ARG A 64 1.59 -12.94 -10.53
CA ARG A 64 0.41 -13.11 -11.38
C ARG A 64 -0.87 -13.17 -10.56
N GLY A 65 -1.85 -12.35 -10.93
CA GLY A 65 -3.20 -12.35 -10.36
C GLY A 65 -3.56 -11.05 -9.67
N THR A 66 -4.65 -11.09 -8.91
CA THR A 66 -5.16 -9.93 -8.18
C THR A 66 -4.70 -9.97 -6.72
N PHE A 67 -4.33 -8.79 -6.22
CA PHE A 67 -3.86 -8.59 -4.87
C PHE A 67 -4.69 -7.50 -4.18
N THR A 68 -4.65 -7.54 -2.84
CA THR A 68 -5.15 -6.48 -1.97
C THR A 68 -3.96 -5.80 -1.31
N LEU A 69 -3.82 -4.49 -1.52
CA LEU A 69 -2.84 -3.68 -0.78
C LEU A 69 -3.47 -3.23 0.54
N LYS A 70 -2.77 -3.47 1.66
CA LYS A 70 -3.19 -3.04 2.99
C LYS A 70 -2.17 -2.08 3.60
N PRO A 71 -2.28 -0.75 3.36
CA PRO A 71 -1.43 0.25 4.02
C PRO A 71 -1.96 0.64 5.41
N TRP A 72 -1.05 1.05 6.30
CA TRP A 72 -1.40 1.67 7.58
C TRP A 72 -0.54 2.91 7.87
N GLY A 73 -1.11 3.81 8.66
CA GLY A 73 -0.47 5.07 9.04
C GLY A 73 0.38 4.93 10.31
N GLN A 74 1.16 5.98 10.60
CA GLN A 74 1.99 6.08 11.81
C GLN A 74 1.16 6.30 13.09
N GLU A 75 -0.06 6.81 12.96
CA GLU A 75 -1.04 6.97 14.04
C GLU A 75 -1.93 5.72 14.13
N ALA A 76 -1.97 5.08 15.29
CA ALA A 76 -2.66 3.81 15.53
C ALA A 76 -4.21 3.90 15.54
N SER A 77 -4.79 5.09 15.35
CA SER A 77 -6.22 5.36 15.57
C SER A 77 -7.11 5.20 14.33
N GLY A 78 -6.53 5.04 13.14
CA GLY A 78 -7.28 4.77 11.90
C GLY A 78 -7.00 3.36 11.42
N GLY A 79 -7.97 2.46 11.51
CA GLY A 79 -7.89 1.09 11.02
C GLY A 79 -7.31 1.02 9.59
N GLY A 80 -6.54 -0.04 9.32
CA GLY A 80 -5.89 -0.24 8.02
C GLY A 80 -6.86 -0.06 6.87
N GLN A 81 -6.43 0.65 5.83
CA GLN A 81 -7.22 0.77 4.60
C GLN A 81 -6.94 -0.47 3.74
N PHE A 82 -7.90 -0.89 2.93
CA PHE A 82 -7.79 -2.06 2.05
C PHE A 82 -8.10 -1.61 0.63
N PHE A 83 -7.19 -1.88 -0.31
CA PHE A 83 -7.36 -1.58 -1.73
C PHE A 83 -7.33 -2.88 -2.51
N ASP A 84 -8.51 -3.31 -2.98
CA ASP A 84 -8.67 -4.49 -3.82
C ASP A 84 -8.39 -4.16 -5.29
N GLY A 85 -7.91 -5.14 -6.06
CA GLY A 85 -7.80 -5.02 -7.52
C GLY A 85 -6.40 -4.67 -8.05
N VAL A 86 -5.36 -4.67 -7.22
CA VAL A 86 -3.98 -4.44 -7.68
C VAL A 86 -3.57 -5.62 -8.56
N SER A 87 -3.15 -5.34 -9.79
CA SER A 87 -2.72 -6.36 -10.77
C SER A 87 -1.38 -5.96 -11.36
N PHE A 88 -0.47 -6.93 -11.51
CA PHE A 88 0.80 -6.76 -12.22
C PHE A 88 0.72 -7.46 -13.59
N PRO A 89 1.37 -6.91 -14.63
CA PRO A 89 1.42 -7.54 -15.96
C PRO A 89 2.22 -8.85 -15.97
#